data_AF-A0A962H6G8-F1
#
_entry.id   AF-A0A962H6G8-F1
#
_cell.length_a   1.000
_cell.length_b   1.000
_cell.length_c   1.000
_cell.angle_alpha   90.00
_cell.angle_beta   90.00
_cell.angle_gamma   90.00
#
_symmetry.space_group_name_H-M   'P 1'
#
loop_
_entity.id
_entity.type
_entity.pdbx_description
1 polymer ?
#
loop_
_entity_poly.entity_id
_entity_poly.type
_entity_poly.pdbx_seq_one_letter_code
_entity_poly.pdbx_strand_id
1 'polypeptide(L)'
;VPANVQIHEFYLQSGAWMRKPAMQRGYASINYTHVSQVVSEAGVNLLLQLVAERPGEHAPRYSLSCNPDVTFDAIELSKKRPLVVGVVHPDLPFMPHDAEVGEGFFDGVVSGESCAHQLFALPREPVNAAEFALGMHASSLIRDGGTLQIGIGALSDALVHACLLRHRDNVAYQRVLDALQPSDQQQRVVEGWGGCGPFELGLYGASEMIMDGFMHLVEGGVLRRQVFAHLGVERLRAAGQLGDQADAQTLERLLEVGGLELPLHVAELNRLKRLGLVDPECHLDHGYLVFEDGVRVDAELTSPAERRVLARHMAGRALRGGLYLQGAFFLGSKLLYEWLRELPEDQRAGIGMTRVTHINDLPTGSTALAVSQRRHARFFNTCMMQTLLGAAVSDALDNGQVVSGVGGQYNFVAMAHRLADGRSVIMLRAVRESAGGASSNIVWNYGHTTIPRHLRDLVVTEYGVADLKGRSDEECIQALLQISDSRFQDELLAQARAAGKIDPQWEIPAQARRNTPERLVAALDLGDGIERFPRFPFGSDLDPTELRLAKALRSLKEKSSTLGGKLSLLGPLLRGGAGGEVDAALARMGLAQPADLKQRMIARLIAGALDP
;
A
#
# COMPACT_ATOMS: atom_id res chain seq x y z
N VAL A 1 -2.81 22.68 22.08
CA VAL A 1 -2.44 21.90 23.27
C VAL A 1 -1.98 22.83 24.38
N PRO A 2 -2.06 22.41 25.66
CA PRO A 2 -1.50 23.18 26.78
C PRO A 2 -0.03 23.57 26.56
N ALA A 3 0.46 24.63 27.21
CA ALA A 3 1.81 25.16 27.00
C ALA A 3 2.93 24.18 27.39
N ASN A 4 2.64 23.20 28.24
CA ASN A 4 3.56 22.14 28.65
C ASN A 4 3.58 20.93 27.69
N VAL A 5 2.88 20.99 26.56
CA VAL A 5 2.86 19.94 25.53
C VAL A 5 3.56 20.46 24.28
N GLN A 6 4.57 19.73 23.83
CA GLN A 6 5.23 19.94 22.54
C GLN A 6 4.90 18.75 21.64
N ILE A 7 4.61 19.03 20.37
CA ILE A 7 4.28 18.00 19.37
C ILE A 7 5.40 17.97 18.35
N HIS A 8 5.96 16.79 18.14
CA HIS A 8 6.92 16.49 17.10
C HIS A 8 6.30 15.45 16.18
N GLU A 9 6.23 15.75 14.88
CA GLU A 9 5.67 14.84 13.88
C GLU A 9 6.74 14.49 12.86
N PHE A 10 6.78 13.25 12.41
CA PHE A 10 7.61 12.82 11.29
C PHE A 10 6.79 12.50 10.02
N TYR A 11 5.46 12.51 10.14
CA TYR A 11 4.56 12.31 9.02
C TYR A 11 3.30 13.15 9.22
N LEU A 12 3.04 14.10 8.31
CA LEU A 12 1.85 14.95 8.37
C LEU A 12 0.73 14.39 7.50
N GLN A 13 -0.52 14.57 7.93
CA GLN A 13 -1.66 14.37 7.05
C GLN A 13 -1.56 15.33 5.85
N SER A 14 -1.56 14.74 4.65
CA SER A 14 -1.34 15.43 3.38
C SER A 14 -2.15 16.72 3.24
N GLY A 15 -1.46 17.85 3.16
CA GLY A 15 -2.04 19.17 2.91
C GLY A 15 -2.76 19.82 4.10
N ALA A 16 -3.13 19.05 5.13
CA ALA A 16 -3.93 19.54 6.25
C ALA A 16 -3.18 20.57 7.11
N TRP A 17 -1.86 20.43 7.22
CA TRP A 17 -1.02 21.19 8.16
C TRP A 17 -0.09 22.22 7.49
N MET A 18 -0.19 22.42 6.17
CA MET A 18 0.71 23.33 5.42
C MET A 18 0.72 24.78 5.94
N ARG A 19 -0.44 25.28 6.41
CA ARG A 19 -0.61 26.66 6.89
C ARG A 19 -0.58 26.77 8.42
N LYS A 20 0.05 25.81 9.10
CA LYS A 20 0.13 25.76 10.57
C LYS A 20 1.59 25.86 11.01
N PRO A 21 2.09 27.07 11.36
CA PRO A 21 3.50 27.29 11.69
C PRO A 21 4.04 26.40 12.81
N ALA A 22 3.21 26.06 13.81
CA ALA A 22 3.62 25.15 14.88
C ALA A 22 3.99 23.75 14.35
N MET A 23 3.19 23.19 13.44
CA MET A 23 3.44 21.87 12.85
C MET A 23 4.64 21.92 11.90
N GLN A 24 4.75 22.96 11.08
CA GLN A 24 5.89 23.11 10.16
C GLN A 24 7.22 23.27 10.91
N ARG A 25 7.22 23.93 12.08
CA ARG A 25 8.42 24.04 12.95
C ARG A 25 8.72 22.77 13.75
N GLY A 26 7.69 21.98 14.07
CA GLY A 26 7.80 20.74 14.82
C GLY A 26 7.97 19.48 13.97
N TYR A 27 8.08 19.61 12.65
CA TYR A 27 8.27 18.49 11.74
C TYR A 27 9.72 18.02 11.71
N ALA A 28 9.92 16.70 11.82
CA ALA A 28 11.20 16.04 11.66
C ALA A 28 11.18 15.15 10.41
N SER A 29 12.03 15.44 9.42
CA SER A 29 12.17 14.60 8.24
C SER A 29 12.94 13.32 8.59
N ILE A 30 12.22 12.24 8.88
CA ILE A 30 12.79 10.96 9.32
C ILE A 30 12.27 9.85 8.41
N ASN A 31 13.19 9.04 7.89
CA ASN A 31 12.83 7.82 7.19
C ASN A 31 12.18 6.82 8.16
N TYR A 32 11.10 6.15 7.73
CA TYR A 32 10.28 5.38 8.67
C TYR A 32 11.05 4.29 9.44
N THR A 33 12.02 3.62 8.81
CA THR A 33 12.83 2.58 9.47
C THR A 33 13.81 3.11 10.52
N HIS A 34 14.00 4.44 10.61
CA HIS A 34 14.86 5.08 11.61
C HIS A 34 14.08 5.73 12.75
N VAL A 35 12.74 5.76 12.68
CA VAL A 35 11.90 6.42 13.70
C VAL A 35 12.18 5.86 15.09
N SER A 36 12.24 4.53 15.25
CA SER A 36 12.49 3.89 16.54
C SER A 36 13.84 4.25 17.16
N GLN A 37 14.87 4.49 16.34
CA GLN A 37 16.17 4.96 16.83
C GLN A 37 16.06 6.40 17.37
N VAL A 38 15.42 7.30 16.61
CA VAL A 38 15.23 8.69 17.04
C VAL A 38 14.38 8.76 18.32
N VAL A 39 13.32 7.94 18.40
CA VAL A 39 12.47 7.80 19.60
C VAL A 39 13.29 7.33 20.80
N SER A 40 14.17 6.34 20.64
CA SER A 40 15.07 5.88 21.69
C SER A 40 16.04 6.97 22.15
N GLU A 41 16.67 7.69 21.20
CA GLU A 41 17.61 8.78 21.49
C GLU A 41 16.96 9.97 22.20
N ALA A 42 15.67 10.21 21.94
CA ALA A 42 14.87 11.22 22.64
C ALA A 42 14.57 10.85 24.11
N GLY A 43 14.83 9.60 24.53
CA GLY A 43 14.64 9.16 25.90
C GLY A 43 13.17 8.99 26.30
N VAL A 44 12.34 8.51 25.37
CA VAL A 44 10.93 8.20 25.66
C VAL A 44 10.82 7.25 26.84
N ASN A 45 9.98 7.62 27.81
CA ASN A 45 9.79 6.91 29.07
C ASN A 45 8.40 6.25 29.21
N LEU A 46 7.49 6.51 28.27
CA LEU A 46 6.14 5.96 28.21
C LEU A 46 5.77 5.66 26.76
N LEU A 47 5.31 4.43 26.51
CA LEU A 47 4.66 4.02 25.28
C LEU A 47 3.20 3.68 25.59
N LEU A 48 2.28 4.33 24.87
CA LEU A 48 0.85 4.05 24.94
C LEU A 48 0.44 3.36 23.64
N GLN A 49 -0.16 2.18 23.76
CA GLN A 49 -0.46 1.33 22.61
C GLN A 49 -1.91 0.87 22.66
N LEU A 50 -2.68 1.18 21.61
CA LEU A 50 -4.00 0.56 21.44
C LEU A 50 -3.82 -0.92 21.08
N VAL A 51 -4.61 -1.79 21.71
CA VAL A 51 -4.54 -3.24 21.54
C VAL A 51 -5.92 -3.87 21.40
N ALA A 52 -5.97 -5.00 20.72
CA ALA A 52 -7.09 -5.94 20.79
C ALA A 52 -6.82 -6.98 21.87
N GLU A 53 -7.86 -7.46 22.55
CA GLU A 53 -7.78 -8.47 23.60
C GLU A 53 -8.57 -9.72 23.21
N ARG A 54 -8.06 -10.90 23.56
CA ARG A 54 -8.81 -12.16 23.54
C ARG A 54 -8.60 -12.94 24.83
N PRO A 55 -9.60 -13.71 25.29
CA PRO A 55 -9.39 -14.71 26.33
C PRO A 55 -8.33 -15.71 25.89
N GLY A 56 -7.39 -16.04 26.77
CA GLY A 56 -6.47 -17.18 26.61
C GLY A 56 -6.74 -18.26 27.64
N GLU A 57 -6.12 -19.44 27.48
CA GLU A 57 -6.35 -20.59 28.37
C GLU A 57 -5.95 -20.32 29.84
N HIS A 58 -4.88 -19.55 30.05
CA HIS A 58 -4.33 -19.27 31.39
C HIS A 58 -4.35 -17.77 31.73
N ALA A 59 -4.16 -16.91 30.74
CA ALA A 59 -4.13 -15.46 30.86
C ALA A 59 -4.62 -14.82 29.55
N PRO A 60 -5.12 -13.56 29.57
CA PRO A 60 -5.48 -12.84 28.37
C PRO A 60 -4.31 -12.75 27.37
N ARG A 61 -4.65 -12.77 26.09
CA ARG A 61 -3.72 -12.52 24.99
C ARG A 61 -4.05 -11.17 24.37
N TYR A 62 -3.02 -10.45 23.97
CA TYR A 62 -3.17 -9.14 23.35
C TYR A 62 -2.60 -9.15 21.94
N SER A 63 -3.13 -8.29 21.09
CA SER A 63 -2.60 -8.03 19.76
C SER A 63 -2.37 -6.54 19.59
N LEU A 64 -1.19 -6.17 19.09
CA LEU A 64 -0.86 -4.81 18.67
C LEU A 64 -1.68 -4.37 17.45
N SER A 65 -2.45 -5.29 16.86
CA SER A 65 -3.46 -5.04 15.85
C SER A 65 -2.88 -4.25 14.67
N CYS A 66 -3.28 -2.98 14.54
CA CYS A 66 -2.87 -2.10 13.45
C CYS A 66 -1.45 -1.58 13.55
N ASN A 67 -0.78 -1.54 14.71
CA ASN A 67 0.49 -0.81 14.85
C ASN A 67 1.59 -1.59 15.61
N PRO A 68 2.05 -2.75 15.09
CA PRO A 68 3.32 -3.34 15.52
C PRO A 68 4.55 -2.62 14.92
N ASP A 69 4.35 -1.78 13.91
CA ASP A 69 5.35 -1.07 13.11
C ASP A 69 6.64 -0.65 13.84
N VAL A 70 6.55 0.23 14.84
CA VAL A 70 7.71 0.79 15.56
C VAL A 70 7.81 0.29 16.99
N THR A 71 6.75 -0.31 17.52
CA THR A 71 6.59 -0.60 18.95
C THR A 71 7.67 -1.55 19.48
N PHE A 72 7.95 -2.65 18.78
CA PHE A 72 9.00 -3.58 19.18
C PHE A 72 10.39 -2.94 19.12
N ASP A 73 10.70 -2.29 18.00
CA ASP A 73 12.00 -1.66 17.78
C ASP A 73 12.24 -0.51 18.78
N ALA A 74 11.20 0.26 19.12
CA ALA A 74 11.30 1.34 20.11
C ALA A 74 11.64 0.79 21.51
N ILE A 75 11.07 -0.36 21.90
CA ILE A 75 11.38 -1.03 23.17
C ILE A 75 12.79 -1.61 23.14
N GLU A 76 13.14 -2.36 22.09
CA GLU A 76 14.42 -3.08 21.97
C GLU A 76 15.63 -2.13 21.88
N LEU A 77 15.47 -0.98 21.20
CA LEU A 77 16.54 0.03 21.06
C LEU A 77 16.64 0.97 22.27
N SER A 78 15.67 0.98 23.17
CA SER A 78 15.67 1.89 24.32
C SER A 78 16.74 1.52 25.33
N LYS A 79 17.58 2.50 25.71
CA LYS A 79 18.61 2.32 26.76
C LYS A 79 18.03 1.89 28.11
N LYS A 80 16.84 2.40 28.41
CA LYS A 80 16.01 1.99 29.56
C LYS A 80 14.63 1.69 29.00
N ARG A 81 14.10 0.49 29.28
CA ARG A 81 12.76 0.09 28.84
C ARG A 81 11.74 1.15 29.29
N PRO A 82 10.97 1.76 28.37
CA PRO A 82 9.90 2.68 28.72
C PRO A 82 8.79 1.92 29.44
N LEU A 83 7.96 2.62 30.21
CA LEU A 83 6.71 2.05 30.69
C LEU A 83 5.82 1.77 29.48
N VAL A 84 5.37 0.53 29.28
CA VAL A 84 4.52 0.14 28.17
C VAL A 84 3.11 -0.11 28.67
N VAL A 85 2.16 0.74 28.28
CA VAL A 85 0.76 0.63 28.69
C VAL A 85 -0.10 0.28 27.49
N GLY A 86 -0.80 -0.86 27.60
CA GLY A 86 -1.80 -1.29 26.64
C GLY A 86 -3.15 -0.63 26.92
N VAL A 87 -3.86 -0.19 25.89
CA VAL A 87 -5.20 0.36 25.98
C VAL A 87 -6.12 -0.49 25.12
N VAL A 88 -6.98 -1.29 25.75
CA VAL A 88 -7.87 -2.22 25.04
C VAL A 88 -8.93 -1.43 24.30
N HIS A 89 -9.01 -1.65 22.98
CA HIS A 89 -10.04 -1.05 22.14
C HIS A 89 -10.99 -2.13 21.61
N PRO A 90 -12.32 -2.01 21.83
CA PRO A 90 -13.28 -3.06 21.48
C PRO A 90 -13.36 -3.31 19.97
N ASP A 91 -13.15 -2.27 19.16
CA ASP A 91 -13.26 -2.38 17.70
C ASP A 91 -11.93 -2.73 16.99
N LEU A 92 -10.82 -2.90 17.72
CA LEU A 92 -9.57 -3.29 17.05
C LEU A 92 -9.59 -4.79 16.68
N PRO A 93 -9.24 -5.17 15.44
CA PRO A 93 -9.15 -6.57 15.09
C PRO A 93 -7.93 -7.21 15.75
N PHE A 94 -8.14 -8.39 16.33
CA PHE A 94 -7.05 -9.20 16.83
C PHE A 94 -6.30 -9.84 15.65
N MET A 95 -5.02 -9.48 15.50
CA MET A 95 -4.13 -10.00 14.46
C MET A 95 -3.11 -10.97 15.08
N PRO A 96 -2.91 -12.17 14.48
CA PRO A 96 -2.00 -13.19 15.01
C PRO A 96 -0.53 -12.89 14.64
N HIS A 97 0.34 -13.87 14.88
CA HIS A 97 1.78 -13.84 14.56
C HIS A 97 2.53 -12.76 15.34
N ASP A 98 3.39 -11.99 14.68
CA ASP A 98 4.29 -11.01 15.32
C ASP A 98 3.53 -9.89 16.06
N ALA A 99 2.26 -9.62 15.71
CA ALA A 99 1.44 -8.66 16.43
C ALA A 99 0.90 -9.20 17.75
N GLU A 100 0.90 -10.51 17.96
CA GLU A 100 0.38 -11.13 19.16
C GLU A 100 1.42 -11.17 20.29
N VAL A 101 1.03 -10.68 21.47
CA VAL A 101 1.88 -10.59 22.65
C VAL A 101 1.16 -11.14 23.89
N GLY A 102 1.94 -11.68 24.82
CA GLY A 102 1.43 -12.13 26.12
C GLY A 102 1.23 -10.96 27.10
N GLU A 103 0.53 -11.24 28.20
CA GLU A 103 0.27 -10.26 29.27
C GLU A 103 1.55 -9.57 29.78
N GLY A 104 2.65 -10.33 29.93
CA GLY A 104 3.94 -9.80 30.40
C GLY A 104 4.64 -8.81 29.44
N PHE A 105 4.04 -8.51 28.28
CA PHE A 105 4.55 -7.46 27.40
C PHE A 105 4.29 -6.05 27.96
N PHE A 106 3.16 -5.86 28.67
CA PHE A 106 2.74 -4.57 29.20
C PHE A 106 3.05 -4.45 30.69
N ASP A 107 3.46 -3.25 31.11
CA ASP A 107 3.59 -2.91 32.54
C ASP A 107 2.24 -2.56 33.17
N GLY A 108 1.23 -2.26 32.34
CA GLY A 108 -0.16 -2.08 32.75
C GLY A 108 -1.11 -2.10 31.55
N VAL A 109 -2.35 -2.50 31.79
CA VAL A 109 -3.40 -2.53 30.75
C VAL A 109 -4.60 -1.73 31.25
N VAL A 110 -5.11 -0.84 30.41
CA VAL A 110 -6.32 -0.06 30.64
C VAL A 110 -7.43 -0.61 29.74
N SER A 111 -8.55 -0.98 30.33
CA SER A 111 -9.74 -1.50 29.64
C SER A 111 -11.02 -0.92 30.25
N GLY A 112 -12.14 -1.07 29.55
CA GLY A 112 -13.46 -0.59 29.97
C GLY A 112 -14.10 0.39 29.00
N GLU A 113 -15.32 0.84 29.30
CA GLU A 113 -16.14 1.67 28.41
C GLU A 113 -15.47 3.00 28.04
N SER A 114 -14.65 3.57 28.93
CA SER A 114 -13.92 4.82 28.67
C SER A 114 -12.88 4.72 27.55
N CYS A 115 -12.47 3.51 27.17
CA CYS A 115 -11.54 3.27 26.08
C CYS A 115 -12.24 3.20 24.71
N ALA A 116 -13.57 3.01 24.69
CA ALA A 116 -14.34 2.95 23.47
C ALA A 116 -14.46 4.35 22.84
N HIS A 117 -13.94 4.49 21.63
CA HIS A 117 -14.10 5.67 20.80
C HIS A 117 -14.16 5.28 19.34
N GLN A 118 -14.60 6.19 18.49
CA GLN A 118 -14.62 5.92 17.06
C GLN A 118 -13.19 5.84 16.53
N LEU A 119 -12.80 4.68 15.98
CA LEU A 119 -11.54 4.54 15.27
C LEU A 119 -11.45 5.51 14.09
N PHE A 120 -10.26 6.06 13.90
CA PHE A 120 -9.96 6.88 12.74
C PHE A 120 -10.05 6.05 11.46
N ALA A 121 -10.74 6.59 10.44
CA ALA A 121 -10.89 5.96 9.14
C ALA A 121 -10.65 6.99 8.04
N LEU A 122 -9.95 6.59 6.97
CA LEU A 122 -9.69 7.45 5.83
C LEU A 122 -10.89 7.44 4.88
N PRO A 123 -11.41 8.61 4.46
CA PRO A 123 -12.47 8.65 3.47
C PRO A 123 -11.95 8.23 2.10
N ARG A 124 -12.73 7.43 1.36
CA ARG A 124 -12.41 7.07 -0.02
C ARG A 124 -12.46 8.27 -0.95
N GLU A 125 -11.47 8.39 -1.83
CA GLU A 125 -11.41 9.43 -2.85
C GLU A 125 -12.06 8.97 -4.16
N PRO A 126 -12.63 9.90 -4.96
CA PRO A 126 -13.14 9.54 -6.27
C PRO A 126 -11.99 9.24 -7.25
N VAL A 127 -12.19 8.21 -8.07
CA VAL A 127 -11.32 7.83 -9.18
C VAL A 127 -11.89 8.41 -10.48
N ASN A 128 -11.09 9.11 -11.28
CA ASN A 128 -11.50 9.65 -12.58
C ASN A 128 -10.77 8.92 -13.73
N ALA A 129 -11.07 9.33 -14.96
CA ALA A 129 -10.52 8.73 -16.17
C ALA A 129 -8.98 8.68 -16.17
N ALA A 130 -8.32 9.74 -15.72
CA ALA A 130 -6.86 9.78 -15.65
C ALA A 130 -6.32 8.71 -14.68
N GLU A 131 -6.89 8.60 -13.48
CA GLU A 131 -6.47 7.57 -12.52
C GLU A 131 -6.77 6.16 -13.05
N PHE A 132 -7.92 5.92 -13.68
CA PHE A 132 -8.22 4.62 -14.29
C PHE A 132 -7.24 4.25 -15.39
N ALA A 133 -6.95 5.15 -16.33
CA ALA A 133 -5.96 4.92 -17.38
C ALA A 133 -4.58 4.62 -16.78
N LEU A 134 -4.16 5.39 -15.77
CA LEU A 134 -2.92 5.16 -15.03
C LEU A 134 -2.92 3.78 -14.38
N GLY A 135 -4.01 3.39 -13.71
CA GLY A 135 -4.19 2.09 -13.09
C GLY A 135 -4.04 0.93 -14.08
N MET A 136 -4.57 1.07 -15.31
CA MET A 136 -4.42 0.09 -16.39
C MET A 136 -2.95 -0.07 -16.85
N HIS A 137 -2.23 1.05 -17.03
CA HIS A 137 -0.81 1.00 -17.33
C HIS A 137 -0.01 0.37 -16.18
N ALA A 138 -0.28 0.78 -14.94
CA ALA A 138 0.40 0.28 -13.75
C ALA A 138 0.16 -1.22 -13.51
N SER A 139 -1.07 -1.71 -13.70
CA SER A 139 -1.39 -3.14 -13.50
C SER A 139 -0.69 -4.06 -14.50
N SER A 140 -0.34 -3.56 -15.70
CA SER A 140 0.43 -4.32 -16.69
C SER A 140 1.87 -4.59 -16.25
N LEU A 141 2.39 -3.84 -15.27
CA LEU A 141 3.73 -4.03 -14.71
C LEU A 141 3.79 -5.17 -13.69
N ILE A 142 2.63 -5.68 -13.25
CA ILE A 142 2.55 -6.73 -12.23
C ILE A 142 2.61 -8.10 -12.89
N ARG A 143 3.58 -8.92 -12.48
CA ARG A 143 3.69 -10.30 -12.93
C ARG A 143 2.90 -11.23 -12.02
N ASP A 144 2.23 -12.21 -12.60
CA ASP A 144 1.60 -13.28 -11.82
C ASP A 144 2.65 -14.07 -11.02
N GLY A 145 2.29 -14.55 -9.83
CA GLY A 145 3.22 -15.12 -8.87
C GLY A 145 4.13 -14.08 -8.18
N GLY A 146 3.95 -12.80 -8.46
CA GLY A 146 4.79 -11.71 -7.96
C GLY A 146 4.50 -11.26 -6.54
N THR A 147 5.09 -10.12 -6.18
CA THR A 147 4.92 -9.45 -4.88
C THR A 147 4.43 -8.03 -5.09
N LEU A 148 3.45 -7.62 -4.31
CA LEU A 148 2.80 -6.33 -4.45
C LEU A 148 2.94 -5.49 -3.18
N GLN A 149 3.40 -4.24 -3.37
CA GLN A 149 3.26 -3.16 -2.41
C GLN A 149 2.56 -2.00 -3.10
N ILE A 150 1.54 -1.46 -2.45
CA ILE A 150 0.79 -0.29 -2.92
C ILE A 150 0.56 0.66 -1.75
N GLY A 151 0.47 1.96 -2.04
CA GLY A 151 0.10 2.98 -1.05
C GLY A 151 -1.42 3.16 -0.97
N ILE A 152 -1.87 4.35 -0.56
CA ILE A 152 -3.28 4.73 -0.46
C ILE A 152 -3.73 5.75 -1.53
N GLY A 153 -5.04 5.98 -1.58
CA GLY A 153 -5.67 7.04 -2.37
C GLY A 153 -6.09 6.60 -3.77
N ALA A 154 -6.64 7.54 -4.54
CA ALA A 154 -7.31 7.24 -5.81
C ALA A 154 -6.43 6.50 -6.85
N LEU A 155 -5.11 6.72 -6.85
CA LEU A 155 -4.18 6.03 -7.75
C LEU A 155 -4.03 4.54 -7.41
N SER A 156 -3.95 4.22 -6.11
CA SER A 156 -3.94 2.84 -5.65
C SER A 156 -5.28 2.15 -5.90
N ASP A 157 -6.40 2.84 -5.67
CA ASP A 157 -7.73 2.29 -5.93
C ASP A 157 -7.92 1.96 -7.42
N ALA A 158 -7.42 2.82 -8.31
CA ALA A 158 -7.42 2.56 -9.74
C ALA A 158 -6.56 1.36 -10.14
N LEU A 159 -5.38 1.20 -9.54
CA LEU A 159 -4.52 0.03 -9.74
C LEU A 159 -5.21 -1.26 -9.27
N VAL A 160 -5.80 -1.24 -8.08
CA VAL A 160 -6.56 -2.39 -7.54
C VAL A 160 -7.73 -2.74 -8.45
N HIS A 161 -8.49 -1.73 -8.91
CA HIS A 161 -9.57 -1.94 -9.85
C HIS A 161 -9.10 -2.58 -11.15
N ALA A 162 -7.99 -2.09 -11.72
CA ALA A 162 -7.41 -2.65 -12.94
C ALA A 162 -6.93 -4.10 -12.74
N CYS A 163 -6.34 -4.43 -11.58
CA CYS A 163 -5.99 -5.81 -11.22
C CYS A 163 -7.21 -6.73 -11.14
N LEU A 164 -8.31 -6.27 -10.54
CA LEU A 164 -9.56 -7.04 -10.46
C LEU A 164 -10.19 -7.23 -11.83
N LEU A 165 -10.21 -6.19 -12.67
CA LEU A 165 -10.69 -6.29 -14.05
C LEU A 165 -9.84 -7.29 -14.84
N ARG A 166 -8.51 -7.17 -14.75
CA ARG A 166 -7.54 -8.10 -15.36
C ARG A 166 -7.79 -9.55 -14.97
N HIS A 167 -8.15 -9.82 -13.72
CA HIS A 167 -8.37 -11.17 -13.22
C HIS A 167 -9.77 -11.73 -13.56
N ARG A 168 -10.82 -10.91 -13.42
CA ARG A 168 -12.21 -11.35 -13.56
C ARG A 168 -12.74 -11.28 -15.00
N ASP A 169 -12.27 -10.31 -15.78
CA ASP A 169 -12.68 -10.10 -17.18
C ASP A 169 -11.46 -9.61 -18.00
N ASN A 170 -10.55 -10.55 -18.27
CA ASN A 170 -9.28 -10.26 -18.93
C ASN A 170 -9.47 -9.76 -20.37
N VAL A 171 -10.55 -10.16 -21.04
CA VAL A 171 -10.87 -9.69 -22.39
C VAL A 171 -11.18 -8.20 -22.38
N ALA A 172 -12.04 -7.75 -21.45
CA ALA A 172 -12.31 -6.32 -21.28
C ALA A 172 -11.04 -5.55 -20.85
N TYR A 173 -10.23 -6.11 -19.96
CA TYR A 173 -8.95 -5.52 -19.56
C TYR A 173 -8.03 -5.27 -20.76
N GLN A 174 -7.83 -6.28 -21.61
CA GLN A 174 -6.98 -6.15 -22.80
C GLN A 174 -7.54 -5.13 -23.78
N ARG A 175 -8.86 -5.14 -24.05
CA ARG A 175 -9.51 -4.14 -24.92
C ARG A 175 -9.24 -2.70 -24.46
N VAL A 176 -9.34 -2.45 -23.16
CA VAL A 176 -9.09 -1.11 -22.59
C VAL A 176 -7.61 -0.75 -22.69
N LEU A 177 -6.71 -1.69 -22.33
CA LEU A 177 -5.28 -1.44 -22.43
C LEU A 177 -4.84 -1.13 -23.87
N ASP A 178 -5.39 -1.86 -24.85
CA ASP A 178 -5.14 -1.62 -26.28
C ASP A 178 -5.67 -0.25 -26.73
N ALA A 179 -6.85 0.15 -26.24
CA ALA A 179 -7.44 1.46 -26.54
C ALA A 179 -6.62 2.63 -26.00
N LEU A 180 -5.92 2.45 -24.88
CA LEU A 180 -4.96 3.42 -24.34
C LEU A 180 -3.71 3.55 -25.24
N GLN A 181 -3.44 2.55 -26.08
CA GLN A 181 -2.29 2.43 -27.00
C GLN A 181 -0.95 2.56 -26.26
N PRO A 182 -0.53 1.52 -25.50
CA PRO A 182 0.77 1.52 -24.83
C PRO A 182 1.90 1.72 -25.83
N SER A 183 2.93 2.47 -25.45
CA SER A 183 4.11 2.69 -26.28
C SER A 183 4.94 1.40 -26.43
N ASP A 184 5.77 1.33 -27.47
CA ASP A 184 6.71 0.21 -27.65
C ASP A 184 7.63 0.02 -26.43
N GLN A 185 7.98 1.12 -25.76
CA GLN A 185 8.75 1.07 -24.51
C GLN A 185 7.97 0.35 -23.42
N GLN A 186 6.70 0.72 -23.20
CA GLN A 186 5.86 0.05 -22.23
C GLN A 186 5.72 -1.44 -22.56
N GLN A 187 5.48 -1.80 -23.82
CA GLN A 187 5.34 -3.19 -24.25
C GLN A 187 6.60 -4.01 -23.89
N ARG A 188 7.80 -3.50 -24.20
CA ARG A 188 9.07 -4.15 -23.81
C ARG A 188 9.21 -4.34 -22.30
N VAL A 189 8.78 -3.35 -21.51
CA VAL A 189 8.81 -3.46 -20.03
C VAL A 189 7.84 -4.53 -19.56
N VAL A 190 6.63 -4.57 -20.10
CA VAL A 190 5.60 -5.55 -19.74
C VAL A 190 6.03 -6.97 -20.12
N GLU A 191 6.62 -7.17 -21.30
CA GLU A 191 7.14 -8.46 -21.74
C GLU A 191 8.30 -8.95 -20.86
N GLY A 192 9.22 -8.06 -20.50
CA GLY A 192 10.39 -8.44 -19.69
C GLY A 192 10.10 -8.59 -18.19
N TRP A 193 9.16 -7.81 -17.66
CA TRP A 193 8.98 -7.64 -16.22
C TRP A 193 7.53 -7.78 -15.75
N GLY A 194 6.55 -7.48 -16.59
CA GLY A 194 5.13 -7.42 -16.20
C GLY A 194 4.32 -8.64 -16.62
N GLY A 195 3.07 -8.37 -17.00
CA GLY A 195 2.16 -9.34 -17.58
C GLY A 195 0.75 -8.75 -17.75
N CYS A 196 -0.01 -9.30 -18.68
CA CYS A 196 -1.40 -8.88 -18.94
C CYS A 196 -2.43 -10.00 -18.74
N GLY A 197 -2.01 -11.27 -18.59
CA GLY A 197 -2.91 -12.40 -18.30
C GLY A 197 -3.44 -12.41 -16.86
N PRO A 198 -4.47 -13.19 -16.54
CA PRO A 198 -4.99 -13.34 -15.18
C PRO A 198 -3.92 -13.75 -14.16
N PHE A 199 -4.18 -13.47 -12.89
CA PHE A 199 -3.33 -13.94 -11.78
C PHE A 199 -3.63 -15.40 -11.41
N GLU A 200 -3.04 -16.37 -12.11
CA GLU A 200 -3.26 -17.80 -11.90
C GLU A 200 -2.56 -18.32 -10.65
N LEU A 201 -1.30 -17.96 -10.43
CA LEU A 201 -0.58 -18.26 -9.18
C LEU A 201 -1.04 -17.34 -8.05
N GLY A 202 -1.49 -16.14 -8.39
CA GLY A 202 -1.85 -15.10 -7.44
C GLY A 202 -0.64 -14.29 -6.97
N LEU A 203 -0.93 -13.22 -6.22
CA LEU A 203 0.06 -12.31 -5.67
C LEU A 203 0.26 -12.55 -4.18
N TYR A 204 1.46 -12.21 -3.72
CA TYR A 204 1.79 -12.03 -2.31
C TYR A 204 1.83 -10.54 -2.00
N GLY A 205 1.12 -10.10 -0.96
CA GLY A 205 1.18 -8.71 -0.50
C GLY A 205 2.28 -8.52 0.54
N ALA A 206 3.20 -7.58 0.32
CA ALA A 206 4.18 -7.16 1.31
C ALA A 206 4.28 -5.64 1.28
N SER A 207 3.51 -4.98 2.15
CA SER A 207 3.30 -3.54 2.09
C SER A 207 3.51 -2.91 3.45
N GLU A 208 4.07 -1.70 3.50
CA GLU A 208 4.16 -0.94 4.75
C GLU A 208 2.78 -0.78 5.39
N MET A 209 1.81 -0.34 4.59
CA MET A 209 0.42 -0.16 4.99
C MET A 209 -0.49 -1.17 4.28
N ILE A 210 -1.35 -1.86 5.04
CA ILE A 210 -2.52 -2.54 4.50
C ILE A 210 -3.71 -1.58 4.52
N MET A 211 -4.44 -1.53 3.41
CA MET A 211 -5.59 -0.66 3.17
C MET A 211 -6.70 -1.43 2.44
N ASP A 212 -7.89 -0.84 2.28
CA ASP A 212 -9.10 -1.43 1.68
C ASP A 212 -8.88 -2.21 0.39
N GLY A 213 -8.04 -1.70 -0.51
CA GLY A 213 -7.69 -2.34 -1.75
C GLY A 213 -7.12 -3.76 -1.59
N PHE A 214 -6.34 -4.02 -0.52
CA PHE A 214 -5.86 -5.38 -0.24
C PHE A 214 -6.98 -6.34 0.15
N MET A 215 -7.96 -5.88 0.93
CA MET A 215 -9.18 -6.65 1.21
C MET A 215 -9.88 -7.03 -0.10
N HIS A 216 -10.09 -6.07 -1.01
CA HIS A 216 -10.72 -6.34 -2.30
C HIS A 216 -9.90 -7.29 -3.20
N LEU A 217 -8.56 -7.23 -3.16
CA LEU A 217 -7.71 -8.16 -3.89
C LEU A 217 -7.78 -9.59 -3.31
N VAL A 218 -7.92 -9.74 -1.99
CA VAL A 218 -8.13 -11.04 -1.33
C VAL A 218 -9.50 -11.60 -1.72
N GLU A 219 -10.58 -10.83 -1.54
CA GLU A 219 -11.94 -11.21 -1.93
C GLU A 219 -12.06 -11.51 -3.43
N GLY A 220 -11.27 -10.81 -4.24
CA GLY A 220 -11.21 -11.02 -5.68
C GLY A 220 -10.34 -12.20 -6.13
N GLY A 221 -9.71 -12.94 -5.21
CA GLY A 221 -8.87 -14.10 -5.53
C GLY A 221 -7.52 -13.76 -6.16
N VAL A 222 -7.18 -12.47 -6.25
CA VAL A 222 -5.90 -12.00 -6.80
C VAL A 222 -4.77 -12.22 -5.81
N LEU A 223 -5.01 -11.93 -4.53
CA LEU A 223 -4.01 -12.00 -3.48
C LEU A 223 -4.21 -13.28 -2.66
N ARG A 224 -3.46 -14.31 -3.04
CA ARG A 224 -3.58 -15.68 -2.50
C ARG A 224 -2.28 -16.46 -2.46
N ARG A 225 -1.20 -15.95 -3.07
CA ARG A 225 0.08 -16.64 -3.07
C ARG A 225 0.67 -16.59 -1.67
N GLN A 226 0.77 -17.75 -1.04
CA GLN A 226 1.36 -17.87 0.29
C GLN A 226 2.89 -17.91 0.24
N VAL A 227 3.49 -17.31 1.27
CA VAL A 227 4.91 -17.43 1.61
C VAL A 227 5.06 -18.05 3.00
N PHE A 228 6.13 -18.81 3.19
CA PHE A 228 6.40 -19.55 4.42
C PHE A 228 7.69 -19.06 5.07
N ALA A 229 7.75 -19.11 6.39
CA ALA A 229 8.92 -18.70 7.18
C ALA A 229 10.07 -19.74 7.12
N HIS A 230 10.40 -20.25 5.94
CA HIS A 230 11.38 -21.29 5.74
C HIS A 230 12.00 -21.26 4.33
N LEU A 231 13.33 -21.08 4.25
CA LEU A 231 14.03 -20.85 2.98
C LEU A 231 13.99 -22.05 2.03
N GLY A 232 14.15 -23.28 2.55
CA GLY A 232 14.08 -24.50 1.74
C GLY A 232 12.72 -24.67 1.04
N VAL A 233 11.62 -24.62 1.80
CA VAL A 233 10.24 -24.58 1.29
C VAL A 233 10.06 -23.50 0.23
N GLU A 234 10.48 -22.25 0.49
CA GLU A 234 10.35 -21.18 -0.49
C GLU A 234 11.10 -21.49 -1.79
N ARG A 235 12.33 -22.00 -1.71
CA ARG A 235 13.12 -22.41 -2.90
C ARG A 235 12.43 -23.50 -3.71
N LEU A 236 11.91 -24.54 -3.05
CA LEU A 236 11.20 -25.63 -3.73
C LEU A 236 9.91 -25.15 -4.39
N ARG A 237 9.13 -24.30 -3.70
CA ARG A 237 7.93 -23.69 -4.29
C ARG A 237 8.28 -22.81 -5.49
N ALA A 238 9.42 -22.10 -5.45
CA ALA A 238 9.94 -21.35 -6.61
C ALA A 238 10.19 -22.20 -7.83
N ALA A 239 10.76 -23.39 -7.62
CA ALA A 239 11.11 -24.31 -8.67
C ALA A 239 9.91 -25.16 -9.16
N GLY A 240 8.70 -24.94 -8.62
CA GLY A 240 7.55 -25.82 -8.89
C GLY A 240 7.73 -27.24 -8.33
N GLN A 241 8.66 -27.41 -7.38
CA GLN A 241 9.02 -28.68 -6.76
C GLN A 241 8.32 -28.89 -5.43
N LEU A 242 7.41 -28.01 -5.00
CA LEU A 242 6.58 -28.23 -3.82
C LEU A 242 5.26 -27.48 -4.03
N GLY A 243 4.15 -28.21 -3.96
CA GLY A 243 2.81 -27.63 -3.95
C GLY A 243 2.33 -27.33 -2.53
N ASP A 244 1.02 -27.31 -2.33
CA ASP A 244 0.42 -27.07 -1.01
C ASP A 244 0.41 -28.31 -0.11
N GLN A 245 0.77 -29.47 -0.66
CA GLN A 245 0.97 -30.72 0.07
C GLN A 245 2.36 -31.26 -0.20
N ALA A 246 2.97 -31.83 0.84
CA ALA A 246 4.20 -32.58 0.70
C ALA A 246 3.95 -33.91 -0.01
N ASP A 247 4.80 -34.25 -0.97
CA ASP A 247 4.88 -35.58 -1.58
C ASP A 247 6.07 -36.39 -1.01
N ALA A 248 6.22 -37.63 -1.48
CA ALA A 248 7.27 -38.56 -1.06
C ALA A 248 8.72 -38.10 -1.34
N GLN A 249 8.94 -37.10 -2.21
CA GLN A 249 10.26 -36.54 -2.54
C GLN A 249 10.56 -35.26 -1.77
N THR A 250 9.60 -34.71 -1.03
CA THR A 250 9.75 -33.43 -0.31
C THR A 250 10.95 -33.41 0.62
N LEU A 251 11.19 -34.48 1.38
CA LEU A 251 12.34 -34.57 2.28
C LEU A 251 13.68 -34.48 1.54
N GLU A 252 13.87 -35.30 0.50
CA GLU A 252 15.12 -35.32 -0.25
C GLU A 252 15.38 -33.98 -0.93
N ARG A 253 14.35 -33.38 -1.54
CA ARG A 253 14.46 -32.05 -2.14
C ARG A 253 14.82 -30.97 -1.11
N LEU A 254 14.27 -31.05 0.11
CA LEU A 254 14.64 -30.14 1.20
C LEU A 254 16.10 -30.34 1.62
N LEU A 255 16.61 -31.57 1.69
CA LEU A 255 18.02 -31.84 1.96
C LEU A 255 18.93 -31.30 0.85
N GLU A 256 18.58 -31.53 -0.41
CA GLU A 256 19.34 -31.09 -1.59
C GLU A 256 19.51 -29.57 -1.66
N VAL A 257 18.47 -28.80 -1.30
CA VAL A 257 18.54 -27.33 -1.30
C VAL A 257 19.14 -26.74 -0.02
N GLY A 258 19.66 -27.59 0.88
CA GLY A 258 20.16 -27.19 2.20
C GLY A 258 19.07 -26.56 3.06
N GLY A 259 17.84 -27.06 2.92
CA GLY A 259 16.66 -26.57 3.61
C GLY A 259 16.50 -27.08 5.03
N LEU A 260 17.23 -28.13 5.42
CA LEU A 260 17.20 -28.70 6.77
C LEU A 260 18.57 -28.61 7.43
N GLU A 261 18.58 -28.25 8.70
CA GLU A 261 19.77 -28.31 9.56
C GLU A 261 19.88 -29.71 10.16
N LEU A 262 20.96 -30.44 9.85
CA LEU A 262 21.23 -31.77 10.38
C LEU A 262 22.37 -31.75 11.42
N PRO A 263 22.27 -32.56 12.50
CA PRO A 263 21.10 -33.37 12.87
C PRO A 263 19.89 -32.50 13.24
N LEU A 264 18.68 -33.03 13.01
CA LEU A 264 17.44 -32.31 13.32
C LEU A 264 17.37 -31.99 14.82
N HIS A 265 17.49 -30.70 15.16
CA HIS A 265 17.37 -30.22 16.52
C HIS A 265 15.92 -29.78 16.84
N VAL A 266 15.64 -29.53 18.13
CA VAL A 266 14.29 -29.15 18.60
C VAL A 266 13.76 -27.92 17.86
N ALA A 267 14.62 -26.94 17.57
CA ALA A 267 14.24 -25.75 16.80
C ALA A 267 13.78 -26.10 15.38
N GLU A 268 14.50 -26.99 14.70
CA GLU A 268 14.18 -27.42 13.34
C GLU A 268 12.93 -28.30 13.29
N LEU A 269 12.80 -29.24 14.23
CA LEU A 269 11.58 -30.04 14.37
C LEU A 269 10.36 -29.14 14.60
N ASN A 270 10.47 -28.13 15.46
CA ASN A 270 9.40 -27.16 15.70
C ASN A 270 9.09 -26.32 14.45
N ARG A 271 10.10 -25.99 13.61
CA ARG A 271 9.87 -25.36 12.30
C ARG A 271 9.07 -26.28 11.38
N LEU A 272 9.45 -27.56 11.26
CA LEU A 272 8.73 -28.55 10.45
C LEU A 272 7.29 -28.77 10.92
N LYS A 273 7.04 -28.81 12.24
CA LYS A 273 5.70 -28.88 12.81
C LYS A 273 4.85 -27.65 12.46
N ARG A 274 5.41 -26.44 12.61
CA ARG A 274 4.70 -25.20 12.25
C ARG A 274 4.35 -25.15 10.76
N LEU A 275 5.22 -25.70 9.91
CA LEU A 275 4.97 -25.87 8.49
C LEU A 275 3.96 -26.97 8.17
N GLY A 276 3.51 -27.75 9.15
CA GLY A 276 2.63 -28.90 8.95
C GLY A 276 3.31 -30.11 8.31
N LEU A 277 4.63 -30.09 8.12
CA LEU A 277 5.38 -31.16 7.45
C LEU A 277 5.59 -32.39 8.34
N VAL A 278 5.51 -32.23 9.65
CA VAL A 278 5.67 -33.32 10.63
C VAL A 278 4.53 -33.25 11.64
N ASP A 279 4.22 -34.37 12.29
CA ASP A 279 3.17 -34.46 13.29
C ASP A 279 3.40 -33.53 14.51
N PRO A 280 2.35 -32.84 15.03
CA PRO A 280 2.45 -32.06 16.25
C PRO A 280 3.00 -32.83 17.45
N GLU A 281 2.73 -34.13 17.56
CA GLU A 281 3.17 -34.98 18.69
C GLU A 281 4.59 -35.52 18.52
N CYS A 282 5.19 -35.36 17.33
CA CYS A 282 6.55 -35.84 17.07
C CYS A 282 7.56 -35.13 17.96
N HIS A 283 8.42 -35.82 18.68
CA HIS A 283 9.39 -35.16 19.57
C HIS A 283 10.79 -35.75 19.41
N LEU A 284 11.79 -35.01 19.89
CA LEU A 284 13.17 -35.47 19.92
C LEU A 284 13.45 -36.16 21.25
N ASP A 285 13.89 -37.42 21.17
CA ASP A 285 14.31 -38.23 22.32
C ASP A 285 15.68 -38.86 22.01
N HIS A 286 16.71 -38.45 22.75
CA HIS A 286 18.08 -38.96 22.65
C HIS A 286 18.63 -39.06 21.20
N GLY A 287 18.36 -38.05 20.36
CA GLY A 287 18.84 -38.02 18.96
C GLY A 287 17.91 -38.68 17.94
N TYR A 288 16.75 -39.17 18.37
CA TYR A 288 15.73 -39.75 17.49
C TYR A 288 14.49 -38.89 17.44
N LEU A 289 13.92 -38.72 16.25
CA LEU A 289 12.54 -38.32 16.08
C LEU A 289 11.64 -39.50 16.49
N VAL A 290 10.73 -39.27 17.42
CA VAL A 290 9.74 -40.24 17.88
C VAL A 290 8.37 -39.78 17.43
N PHE A 291 7.66 -40.64 16.69
CA PHE A 291 6.31 -40.40 16.20
C PHE A 291 5.26 -41.04 17.13
N GLU A 292 4.00 -40.61 17.01
CA GLU A 292 2.89 -41.11 17.83
C GLU A 292 2.67 -42.63 17.69
N ASP A 293 2.91 -43.18 16.50
CA ASP A 293 2.84 -44.61 16.21
C ASP A 293 4.04 -45.41 16.77
N GLY A 294 4.93 -44.76 17.53
CA GLY A 294 6.11 -45.36 18.15
C GLY A 294 7.30 -45.53 17.22
N VAL A 295 7.20 -45.11 15.95
CA VAL A 295 8.31 -45.16 15.00
C VAL A 295 9.41 -44.20 15.45
N ARG A 296 10.66 -44.66 15.37
CA ARG A 296 11.86 -43.86 15.66
C ARG A 296 12.70 -43.68 14.40
N VAL A 297 13.13 -42.45 14.14
CA VAL A 297 14.00 -42.09 13.01
C VAL A 297 15.19 -41.31 13.54
N ASP A 298 16.42 -41.71 13.19
CA ASP A 298 17.62 -40.98 13.59
C ASP A 298 17.60 -39.55 13.03
N ALA A 299 17.83 -38.55 13.89
CA ALA A 299 17.82 -37.15 13.53
C ALA A 299 18.99 -36.75 12.61
N GLU A 300 20.05 -37.55 12.52
CA GLU A 300 21.13 -37.34 11.56
C GLU A 300 20.71 -37.65 10.11
N LEU A 301 19.68 -38.48 9.92
CA LEU A 301 19.16 -38.88 8.60
C LEU A 301 20.26 -39.34 7.62
N THR A 302 21.28 -40.03 8.11
CA THR A 302 22.38 -40.54 7.28
C THR A 302 21.96 -41.75 6.45
N SER A 303 20.99 -42.54 6.93
CA SER A 303 20.48 -43.73 6.24
C SER A 303 19.37 -43.41 5.23
N PRO A 304 19.46 -43.89 3.98
CA PRO A 304 18.34 -43.81 3.02
C PRO A 304 17.07 -44.53 3.50
N ALA A 305 17.18 -45.52 4.39
CA ALA A 305 16.01 -46.17 4.97
C ALA A 305 15.25 -45.24 5.93
N GLU A 306 15.98 -44.50 6.77
CA GLU A 306 15.43 -43.53 7.72
C GLU A 306 14.79 -42.34 7.03
N ARG A 307 15.44 -41.81 5.98
CA ARG A 307 14.85 -40.77 5.13
C ARG A 307 13.52 -41.23 4.52
N ARG A 308 13.44 -42.47 4.03
CA ARG A 308 12.18 -43.03 3.51
C ARG A 308 11.09 -43.17 4.59
N VAL A 309 11.46 -43.39 5.84
CA VAL A 309 10.48 -43.42 6.95
C VAL A 309 9.95 -42.02 7.20
N LEU A 310 10.83 -41.03 7.41
CA LEU A 310 10.42 -39.63 7.62
C LEU A 310 9.62 -39.09 6.43
N ALA A 311 10.04 -39.36 5.19
CA ALA A 311 9.34 -38.94 3.98
C ALA A 311 7.91 -39.50 3.92
N ARG A 312 7.65 -40.70 4.44
CA ARG A 312 6.29 -41.26 4.55
C ARG A 312 5.45 -40.52 5.59
N HIS A 313 6.03 -40.08 6.71
CA HIS A 313 5.32 -39.26 7.68
C HIS A 313 5.02 -37.84 7.17
N MET A 314 5.83 -37.34 6.23
CA MET A 314 5.61 -36.04 5.59
C MET A 314 4.58 -36.12 4.44
N ALA A 315 4.60 -37.20 3.66
CA ALA A 315 3.80 -37.32 2.44
C ALA A 315 2.29 -37.19 2.72
N GLY A 316 1.60 -36.40 1.90
CA GLY A 316 0.17 -36.08 2.01
C GLY A 316 -0.15 -34.99 3.03
N ARG A 317 0.81 -34.52 3.84
CA ARG A 317 0.56 -33.42 4.78
C ARG A 317 0.49 -32.09 4.05
N ALA A 318 -0.51 -31.29 4.39
CA ALA A 318 -0.67 -29.94 3.88
C ALA A 318 0.28 -28.97 4.59
N LEU A 319 0.87 -28.05 3.82
CA LEU A 319 1.64 -26.95 4.37
C LEU A 319 0.75 -26.03 5.20
N ARG A 320 1.29 -25.54 6.32
CA ARG A 320 0.62 -24.63 7.26
C ARG A 320 1.48 -23.41 7.57
N GLY A 321 0.85 -22.35 8.07
CA GLY A 321 1.52 -21.10 8.44
C GLY A 321 1.95 -20.24 7.25
N GLY A 322 1.32 -20.42 6.09
CA GLY A 322 1.55 -19.60 4.91
C GLY A 322 0.86 -18.24 5.01
N LEU A 323 1.59 -17.18 4.72
CA LEU A 323 1.07 -15.80 4.71
C LEU A 323 0.87 -15.35 3.27
N TYR A 324 -0.32 -14.83 2.95
CA TYR A 324 -0.57 -14.23 1.64
C TYR A 324 -0.44 -12.70 1.67
N LEU A 325 -0.54 -12.08 2.85
CA LEU A 325 -0.42 -10.64 3.05
C LEU A 325 0.41 -10.34 4.31
N GLN A 326 1.37 -9.44 4.19
CA GLN A 326 2.10 -8.89 5.32
C GLN A 326 2.10 -7.35 5.30
N GLY A 327 1.88 -6.78 6.50
CA GLY A 327 1.79 -5.35 6.76
C GLY A 327 2.68 -4.91 7.91
N ALA A 328 3.18 -3.66 7.89
CA ALA A 328 3.76 -3.06 9.09
C ALA A 328 2.68 -2.42 9.96
N PHE A 329 1.71 -1.77 9.31
CA PHE A 329 0.51 -1.27 9.94
C PHE A 329 -0.69 -1.36 8.99
N PHE A 330 -1.91 -1.13 9.48
CA PHE A 330 -3.07 -1.00 8.61
C PHE A 330 -3.94 0.19 8.98
N LEU A 331 -4.45 0.83 7.93
CA LEU A 331 -5.31 2.01 8.01
C LEU A 331 -6.24 2.01 6.79
N GLY A 332 -7.53 2.18 7.03
CA GLY A 332 -8.54 2.15 5.96
C GLY A 332 -9.90 2.62 6.42
N SER A 333 -10.93 2.21 5.69
CA SER A 333 -12.33 2.46 6.05
C SER A 333 -12.77 1.57 7.22
N LYS A 334 -13.96 1.86 7.78
CA LYS A 334 -14.62 0.99 8.77
C LYS A 334 -14.81 -0.44 8.26
N LEU A 335 -15.09 -0.59 6.97
CA LEU A 335 -15.29 -1.88 6.32
C LEU A 335 -14.03 -2.75 6.41
N LEU A 336 -12.83 -2.17 6.30
CA LEU A 336 -11.58 -2.89 6.46
C LEU A 336 -11.44 -3.45 7.89
N TYR A 337 -11.72 -2.64 8.91
CA TYR A 337 -11.65 -3.09 10.31
C TYR A 337 -12.70 -4.17 10.60
N GLU A 338 -13.92 -4.03 10.07
CA GLU A 338 -14.99 -5.03 10.16
C GLU A 338 -14.58 -6.35 9.50
N TRP A 339 -14.11 -6.30 8.25
CA TRP A 339 -13.62 -7.46 7.52
C TRP A 339 -12.53 -8.21 8.29
N LEU A 340 -11.50 -7.51 8.79
CA LEU A 340 -10.45 -8.14 9.60
C LEU A 340 -10.98 -8.80 10.88
N ARG A 341 -12.01 -8.23 11.51
CA ARG A 341 -12.65 -8.80 12.71
C ARG A 341 -13.48 -10.04 12.40
N GLU A 342 -14.11 -10.10 11.23
CA GLU A 342 -15.04 -11.15 10.83
C GLU A 342 -14.38 -12.30 10.06
N LEU A 343 -13.16 -12.12 9.54
CA LEU A 343 -12.41 -13.17 8.85
C LEU A 343 -12.31 -14.45 9.69
N PRO A 344 -12.60 -15.63 9.10
CA PRO A 344 -12.28 -16.92 9.71
C PRO A 344 -10.83 -16.98 10.19
N GLU A 345 -10.57 -17.69 11.29
CA GLU A 345 -9.26 -17.68 11.94
C GLU A 345 -8.13 -18.17 11.01
N ASP A 346 -8.40 -19.18 10.20
CA ASP A 346 -7.47 -19.72 9.20
C ASP A 346 -7.14 -18.69 8.10
N GLN A 347 -8.13 -17.93 7.63
CA GLN A 347 -7.93 -16.88 6.64
C GLN A 347 -7.19 -15.67 7.25
N ARG A 348 -7.54 -15.30 8.48
CA ARG A 348 -6.88 -14.21 9.22
C ARG A 348 -5.44 -14.56 9.55
N ALA A 349 -5.15 -15.82 9.84
CA ALA A 349 -3.80 -16.33 10.01
C ALA A 349 -2.96 -16.27 8.72
N GLY A 350 -3.57 -16.04 7.55
CA GLY A 350 -2.82 -15.71 6.34
C GLY A 350 -2.35 -14.24 6.24
N ILE A 351 -2.74 -13.39 7.20
CA ILE A 351 -2.37 -11.98 7.27
C ILE A 351 -1.42 -11.76 8.47
N GLY A 352 -0.18 -11.36 8.17
CA GLY A 352 0.83 -11.06 9.18
C GLY A 352 1.00 -9.56 9.39
N MET A 353 0.94 -9.10 10.63
CA MET A 353 1.30 -7.73 11.00
C MET A 353 2.62 -7.75 11.77
N THR A 354 3.62 -6.97 11.34
CA THR A 354 4.98 -7.02 11.89
C THR A 354 5.65 -5.64 11.92
N ARG A 355 6.92 -5.57 12.33
CA ARG A 355 7.67 -4.31 12.43
C ARG A 355 8.05 -3.72 11.07
N VAL A 356 8.19 -2.40 11.01
CA VAL A 356 8.56 -1.66 9.79
C VAL A 356 9.94 -2.06 9.27
N THR A 357 10.88 -2.37 10.17
CA THR A 357 12.22 -2.86 9.82
C THR A 357 12.23 -4.21 9.12
N HIS A 358 11.14 -4.99 9.23
CA HIS A 358 10.98 -6.25 8.50
C HIS A 358 10.35 -6.06 7.11
N ILE A 359 9.36 -5.17 7.02
CA ILE A 359 8.57 -4.97 5.80
C ILE A 359 9.30 -4.06 4.81
N ASN A 360 9.82 -2.94 5.31
CA ASN A 360 10.41 -1.87 4.51
C ASN A 360 11.87 -2.13 4.14
N ASP A 361 12.53 -3.12 4.72
CA ASP A 361 13.91 -3.50 4.36
C ASP A 361 14.03 -5.02 4.13
N LEU A 362 15.23 -5.46 3.73
CA LEU A 362 15.64 -6.86 3.73
C LEU A 362 16.37 -7.16 5.04
N PRO A 363 15.75 -7.88 5.98
CA PRO A 363 16.31 -8.04 7.32
C PRO A 363 17.67 -8.73 7.31
N THR A 364 18.57 -8.26 8.17
CA THR A 364 19.86 -8.92 8.40
C THR A 364 19.63 -10.29 9.05
N GLY A 365 20.29 -11.34 8.55
CA GLY A 365 20.14 -12.71 9.05
C GLY A 365 19.05 -13.54 8.35
N SER A 366 18.01 -12.92 7.80
CA SER A 366 16.97 -13.59 6.99
C SER A 366 16.83 -13.03 5.58
N THR A 367 17.85 -12.33 5.08
CA THR A 367 17.86 -11.69 3.76
C THR A 367 17.51 -12.67 2.64
N ALA A 368 18.10 -13.87 2.64
CA ALA A 368 17.83 -14.87 1.60
C ALA A 368 16.36 -15.31 1.56
N LEU A 369 15.73 -15.43 2.74
CA LEU A 369 14.30 -15.72 2.84
C LEU A 369 13.45 -14.56 2.31
N ALA A 370 13.72 -13.35 2.80
CA ALA A 370 13.01 -12.14 2.37
C ALA A 370 13.09 -11.91 0.84
N VAL A 371 14.26 -12.13 0.24
CA VAL A 371 14.46 -12.09 -1.22
C VAL A 371 13.68 -13.20 -1.91
N SER A 372 13.72 -14.43 -1.40
CA SER A 372 13.00 -15.56 -1.98
C SER A 372 11.48 -15.36 -1.98
N GLN A 373 10.94 -14.68 -0.97
CA GLN A 373 9.51 -14.39 -0.85
C GLN A 373 9.09 -13.23 -1.78
N ARG A 374 9.95 -12.22 -1.94
CA ARG A 374 9.72 -10.99 -2.72
C ARG A 374 10.06 -11.13 -4.21
N ARG A 375 9.49 -12.13 -4.87
CA ARG A 375 9.68 -12.36 -6.31
C ARG A 375 8.92 -11.37 -7.15
N HIS A 376 9.50 -11.00 -8.28
CA HIS A 376 8.95 -10.08 -9.28
C HIS A 376 8.30 -8.85 -8.63
N ALA A 377 8.94 -8.32 -7.57
CA ALA A 377 8.31 -7.37 -6.67
C ALA A 377 8.05 -6.03 -7.36
N ARG A 378 6.83 -5.51 -7.21
CA ARG A 378 6.43 -4.19 -7.68
C ARG A 378 6.07 -3.31 -6.49
N PHE A 379 6.85 -2.27 -6.31
CA PHE A 379 6.66 -1.30 -5.24
C PHE A 379 6.09 0.00 -5.82
N PHE A 380 4.79 0.18 -5.69
CA PHE A 380 4.07 1.34 -6.21
C PHE A 380 3.99 2.44 -5.15
N ASN A 381 4.54 3.59 -5.49
CA ASN A 381 4.50 4.79 -4.66
C ASN A 381 4.01 5.97 -5.49
N THR A 382 3.32 6.90 -4.86
CA THR A 382 2.87 8.13 -5.53
C THR A 382 3.84 9.26 -5.23
N CYS A 383 3.99 10.19 -6.18
CA CYS A 383 4.69 11.45 -5.95
C CYS A 383 3.85 12.64 -6.40
N MET A 384 4.22 13.83 -5.95
CA MET A 384 3.58 15.08 -6.36
C MET A 384 4.09 15.52 -7.74
N MET A 385 5.40 15.47 -7.94
CA MET A 385 6.07 15.91 -9.16
C MET A 385 7.26 15.01 -9.51
N GLN A 386 7.58 14.95 -10.79
CA GLN A 386 8.73 14.23 -11.34
C GLN A 386 9.56 15.21 -12.19
N THR A 387 10.87 15.30 -11.96
CA THR A 387 11.74 16.09 -12.83
C THR A 387 12.08 15.32 -14.11
N LEU A 388 12.33 16.03 -15.22
CA LEU A 388 12.76 15.43 -16.49
C LEU A 388 14.10 14.68 -16.38
N LEU A 389 14.91 14.99 -15.36
CA LEU A 389 16.14 14.25 -15.06
C LEU A 389 15.89 12.99 -14.21
N GLY A 390 14.66 12.76 -13.74
CA GLY A 390 14.25 11.53 -13.07
C GLY A 390 14.18 11.59 -11.54
N ALA A 391 14.22 12.77 -10.91
CA ALA A 391 14.04 12.90 -9.46
C ALA A 391 12.55 13.03 -9.10
N ALA A 392 12.13 12.39 -8.02
CA ALA A 392 10.74 12.47 -7.53
C ALA A 392 10.62 13.40 -6.31
N VAL A 393 9.50 14.11 -6.24
CA VAL A 393 9.14 15.04 -5.16
C VAL A 393 7.82 14.58 -4.56
N SER A 394 7.81 14.24 -3.27
CA SER A 394 6.67 13.54 -2.65
C SER A 394 6.12 14.21 -1.39
N ASP A 395 6.93 14.99 -0.66
CA ASP A 395 6.59 15.40 0.71
C ASP A 395 6.62 16.91 0.99
N ALA A 396 7.26 17.74 0.15
CA ALA A 396 7.33 19.19 0.37
C ALA A 396 7.31 20.02 -0.94
N LEU A 397 6.93 21.28 -0.79
CA LEU A 397 6.96 22.31 -1.83
C LEU A 397 8.35 22.94 -1.97
N ASP A 398 8.59 23.61 -3.08
CA ASP A 398 9.83 24.34 -3.40
C ASP A 398 10.20 25.42 -2.37
N ASN A 399 9.19 26.01 -1.72
CA ASN A 399 9.35 26.99 -0.65
C ASN A 399 9.64 26.35 0.73
N GLY A 400 9.82 25.04 0.79
CA GLY A 400 10.11 24.27 2.01
C GLY A 400 8.88 23.94 2.87
N GLN A 401 7.66 24.30 2.45
CA GLN A 401 6.46 23.89 3.17
C GLN A 401 6.23 22.38 3.01
N VAL A 402 6.15 21.69 4.14
CA VAL A 402 5.89 20.25 4.21
C VAL A 402 4.42 19.98 3.98
N VAL A 403 4.14 19.14 2.99
CA VAL A 403 2.81 18.68 2.62
C VAL A 403 2.41 17.43 3.41
N SER A 404 3.34 16.48 3.56
CA SER A 404 3.10 15.19 4.22
C SER A 404 4.33 14.70 5.00
N GLY A 405 4.93 13.57 4.61
CA GLY A 405 6.16 13.02 5.16
C GLY A 405 6.78 12.03 4.17
N VAL A 406 8.09 11.76 4.32
CA VAL A 406 8.82 10.87 3.40
C VAL A 406 8.36 9.40 3.50
N GLY A 407 7.87 8.99 4.67
CA GLY A 407 7.42 7.62 4.96
C GLY A 407 8.49 6.57 4.62
N GLY A 408 8.05 5.40 4.13
CA GLY A 408 8.93 4.35 3.62
C GLY A 408 9.22 4.38 2.12
N GLN A 409 8.84 5.45 1.40
CA GLN A 409 8.98 5.52 -0.06
C GLN A 409 10.43 5.22 -0.50
N TYR A 410 11.40 5.84 0.17
CA TYR A 410 12.83 5.59 -0.10
C TYR A 410 13.21 4.12 0.10
N ASN A 411 12.70 3.47 1.15
CA ASN A 411 13.08 2.11 1.49
C ASN A 411 12.64 1.12 0.41
N PHE A 412 11.40 1.24 -0.08
CA PHE A 412 10.94 0.39 -1.18
C PHE A 412 11.65 0.68 -2.50
N VAL A 413 11.98 1.95 -2.78
CA VAL A 413 12.83 2.30 -3.93
C VAL A 413 14.19 1.60 -3.81
N ALA A 414 14.88 1.76 -2.68
CA ALA A 414 16.19 1.15 -2.45
C ALA A 414 16.13 -0.39 -2.48
N MET A 415 15.07 -0.99 -1.92
CA MET A 415 14.84 -2.43 -1.94
C MET A 415 14.67 -2.95 -3.37
N ALA A 416 13.93 -2.23 -4.23
CA ALA A 416 13.77 -2.63 -5.64
C ALA A 416 15.11 -2.68 -6.40
N HIS A 417 16.08 -1.84 -6.05
CA HIS A 417 17.42 -1.89 -6.64
C HIS A 417 18.28 -3.04 -6.09
N ARG A 418 17.95 -3.57 -4.91
CA ARG A 418 18.63 -4.74 -4.31
C ARG A 418 18.05 -6.09 -4.77
N LEU A 419 16.77 -6.11 -5.16
CA LEU A 419 16.11 -7.30 -5.69
C LEU A 419 16.41 -7.45 -7.19
N ALA A 420 16.89 -8.61 -7.61
CA ALA A 420 17.27 -8.87 -9.01
C ALA A 420 16.09 -8.67 -9.98
N ASP A 421 14.87 -8.97 -9.52
CA ASP A 421 13.63 -8.88 -10.29
C ASP A 421 12.61 -7.86 -9.73
N GLY A 422 13.06 -7.05 -8.78
CA GLY A 422 12.29 -5.95 -8.21
C GLY A 422 12.30 -4.71 -9.11
N ARG A 423 11.17 -4.00 -9.14
CA ARG A 423 11.03 -2.70 -9.80
C ARG A 423 10.32 -1.72 -8.88
N SER A 424 10.87 -0.52 -8.79
CA SER A 424 10.21 0.62 -8.14
C SER A 424 9.36 1.36 -9.18
N VAL A 425 8.12 1.67 -8.82
CA VAL A 425 7.16 2.34 -9.70
C VAL A 425 6.68 3.62 -9.03
N ILE A 426 7.02 4.77 -9.61
CA ILE A 426 6.55 6.08 -9.20
C ILE A 426 5.34 6.48 -10.04
N MET A 427 4.22 6.73 -9.39
CA MET A 427 2.95 7.12 -10.03
C MET A 427 2.64 8.58 -9.77
N LEU A 428 2.24 9.31 -10.81
CA LEU A 428 1.73 10.66 -10.70
C LEU A 428 0.77 10.96 -11.85
N ARG A 429 -0.22 11.82 -11.59
CA ARG A 429 -0.98 12.45 -12.67
C ARG A 429 -0.04 13.35 -13.46
N ALA A 430 -0.06 13.34 -14.78
CA ALA A 430 0.78 14.20 -15.60
C ALA A 430 0.46 15.69 -15.40
N VAL A 431 -0.78 16.01 -15.01
CA VAL A 431 -1.29 17.37 -14.80
C VAL A 431 -1.93 17.53 -13.44
N ARG A 432 -1.78 18.72 -12.85
CA ARG A 432 -2.60 19.20 -11.72
C ARG A 432 -3.41 20.42 -12.15
N GLU A 433 -4.64 20.49 -11.67
CA GLU A 433 -5.51 21.65 -11.83
C GLU A 433 -5.43 22.54 -10.59
N SER A 434 -5.35 23.85 -10.82
CA SER A 434 -5.35 24.86 -9.75
C SER A 434 -6.22 26.05 -10.13
N ALA A 435 -6.46 26.97 -9.18
CA ALA A 435 -7.18 28.21 -9.49
C ALA A 435 -6.48 29.06 -10.57
N GLY A 436 -5.18 28.86 -10.79
CA GLY A 436 -4.40 29.50 -11.86
C GLY A 436 -4.42 28.75 -13.20
N GLY A 437 -5.19 27.66 -13.31
CA GLY A 437 -5.24 26.77 -14.46
C GLY A 437 -4.43 25.48 -14.28
N ALA A 438 -4.35 24.72 -15.37
CA ALA A 438 -3.63 23.47 -15.46
C ALA A 438 -2.10 23.68 -15.41
N SER A 439 -1.38 22.77 -14.77
CA SER A 439 0.09 22.76 -14.75
C SER A 439 0.62 21.34 -14.81
N SER A 440 1.74 21.15 -15.50
CA SER A 440 2.41 19.85 -15.55
C SER A 440 3.00 19.46 -14.19
N ASN A 441 2.85 18.19 -13.81
CA ASN A 441 3.58 17.57 -12.70
C ASN A 441 4.89 16.91 -13.16
N ILE A 442 5.09 16.75 -14.47
CA ILE A 442 6.42 16.52 -15.04
C ILE A 442 7.05 17.90 -15.28
N VAL A 443 8.15 18.17 -14.59
CA VAL A 443 8.79 19.51 -14.57
C VAL A 443 10.24 19.40 -14.98
N TRP A 444 10.84 20.49 -15.47
CA TRP A 444 12.28 20.48 -15.75
C TRP A 444 13.12 20.34 -14.48
N ASN A 445 12.82 21.14 -13.46
CA ASN A 445 13.52 21.16 -12.18
C ASN A 445 12.57 21.53 -11.03
N TYR A 446 12.91 21.15 -9.81
CA TYR A 446 12.16 21.52 -8.61
C TYR A 446 13.09 21.74 -7.41
N GLY A 447 12.70 22.63 -6.48
CA GLY A 447 13.51 23.04 -5.33
C GLY A 447 13.58 22.02 -4.19
N HIS A 448 12.91 20.87 -4.32
CA HIS A 448 12.87 19.81 -3.31
C HIS A 448 13.06 18.45 -3.99
N THR A 449 13.57 17.45 -3.26
CA THR A 449 13.78 16.10 -3.80
C THR A 449 13.63 15.07 -2.69
N THR A 450 12.72 14.12 -2.90
CA THR A 450 12.50 12.99 -1.99
C THR A 450 13.27 11.76 -2.48
N ILE A 451 13.14 11.43 -3.77
CA ILE A 451 13.88 10.33 -4.41
C ILE A 451 14.86 10.91 -5.42
N PRO A 452 16.18 10.79 -5.19
CA PRO A 452 17.19 11.35 -6.08
C PRO A 452 17.27 10.55 -7.39
N ARG A 453 17.60 11.23 -8.49
CA ARG A 453 17.60 10.67 -9.85
C ARG A 453 18.45 9.42 -10.07
N HIS A 454 19.46 9.15 -9.24
CA HIS A 454 20.27 7.94 -9.36
C HIS A 454 19.53 6.67 -8.91
N LEU A 455 18.36 6.83 -8.25
CA LEU A 455 17.45 5.74 -7.88
C LEU A 455 16.25 5.62 -8.83
N ARG A 456 16.22 6.37 -9.95
CA ARG A 456 15.13 6.33 -10.92
C ARG A 456 14.90 4.92 -11.47
N ASP A 457 13.64 4.56 -11.63
CA ASP A 457 13.23 3.26 -12.17
C ASP A 457 12.02 3.45 -13.11
N LEU A 458 10.83 2.99 -12.76
CA LEU A 458 9.63 3.17 -13.58
C LEU A 458 8.86 4.42 -13.13
N VAL A 459 8.37 5.19 -14.09
CA VAL A 459 7.42 6.30 -13.86
C VAL A 459 6.17 6.05 -14.68
N VAL A 460 5.01 6.22 -14.05
CA VAL A 460 3.71 5.97 -14.68
C VAL A 460 2.82 7.20 -14.54
N THR A 461 2.31 7.65 -15.68
CA THR A 461 1.21 8.61 -15.75
C THR A 461 0.00 7.95 -16.42
N GLU A 462 -1.10 8.68 -16.51
CA GLU A 462 -2.28 8.30 -17.28
C GLU A 462 -2.03 8.08 -18.78
N TYR A 463 -0.85 8.49 -19.29
CA TYR A 463 -0.48 8.35 -20.71
C TYR A 463 0.49 7.19 -20.99
N GLY A 464 1.00 6.51 -19.97
CA GLY A 464 1.86 5.34 -20.16
C GLY A 464 2.97 5.18 -19.12
N VAL A 465 3.95 4.36 -19.48
CA VAL A 465 5.09 3.99 -18.62
C VAL A 465 6.41 4.46 -19.23
N ALA A 466 7.22 5.15 -18.43
CA ALA A 466 8.61 5.49 -18.74
C ALA A 466 9.56 4.60 -17.91
N ASP A 467 10.49 3.94 -18.60
CA ASP A 467 11.56 3.13 -18.02
C ASP A 467 12.88 3.90 -18.00
N LEU A 468 13.33 4.24 -16.79
CA LEU A 468 14.47 5.13 -16.54
C LEU A 468 15.67 4.39 -15.94
N LYS A 469 15.51 3.14 -15.49
CA LYS A 469 16.55 2.40 -14.77
C LYS A 469 17.77 2.16 -15.66
N GLY A 470 18.94 2.63 -15.22
CA GLY A 470 20.20 2.47 -15.96
C GLY A 470 20.30 3.26 -17.27
N ARG A 471 19.34 4.12 -17.58
CA ARG A 471 19.33 4.95 -18.79
C ARG A 471 20.18 6.20 -18.64
N SER A 472 20.62 6.80 -19.74
CA SER A 472 21.23 8.13 -19.79
C SER A 472 20.21 9.24 -19.47
N ASP A 473 20.68 10.45 -19.16
CA ASP A 473 19.78 11.59 -18.93
C ASP A 473 18.90 11.90 -20.15
N GLU A 474 19.48 11.82 -21.35
CA GLU A 474 18.75 12.05 -22.59
C GLU A 474 17.62 11.02 -22.79
N GLU A 475 17.93 9.72 -22.68
CA GLU A 475 16.93 8.66 -22.77
C GLU A 475 15.81 8.83 -21.72
N CYS A 476 16.16 9.28 -20.51
CA CYS A 476 15.15 9.56 -19.47
C CYS A 476 14.24 10.73 -19.84
N ILE A 477 14.81 11.81 -20.37
CA ILE A 477 14.03 12.97 -20.85
C ILE A 477 13.09 12.53 -21.97
N GLN A 478 13.61 11.78 -22.95
CA GLN A 478 12.81 11.26 -24.07
C GLN A 478 11.65 10.37 -23.59
N ALA A 479 11.88 9.51 -22.60
CA ALA A 479 10.85 8.63 -22.04
C ALA A 479 9.79 9.42 -21.23
N LEU A 480 10.21 10.40 -20.42
CA LEU A 480 9.30 11.23 -19.62
C LEU A 480 8.45 12.17 -20.50
N LEU A 481 9.03 12.75 -21.56
CA LEU A 481 8.28 13.55 -22.53
C LEU A 481 7.17 12.73 -23.21
N GLN A 482 7.43 11.45 -23.50
CA GLN A 482 6.44 10.55 -24.11
C GLN A 482 5.24 10.24 -23.22
N ILE A 483 5.36 10.38 -21.90
CA ILE A 483 4.26 10.19 -20.95
C ILE A 483 3.78 11.51 -20.32
N SER A 484 4.22 12.65 -20.87
CA SER A 484 3.75 13.98 -20.49
C SER A 484 2.49 14.37 -21.26
N ASP A 485 1.66 15.23 -20.69
CA ASP A 485 0.50 15.81 -21.36
C ASP A 485 0.96 16.72 -22.51
N SER A 486 0.32 16.57 -23.67
CA SER A 486 0.69 17.26 -24.91
C SER A 486 0.73 18.78 -24.77
N ARG A 487 -0.08 19.36 -23.86
CA ARG A 487 -0.14 20.82 -23.65
C ARG A 487 1.18 21.40 -23.12
N PHE A 488 2.02 20.58 -22.49
CA PHE A 488 3.25 21.04 -21.82
C PHE A 488 4.53 20.46 -22.44
N GLN A 489 4.41 19.52 -23.38
CA GLN A 489 5.52 18.82 -24.02
C GLN A 489 6.53 19.76 -24.72
N ASP A 490 6.04 20.77 -25.45
CA ASP A 490 6.93 21.67 -26.22
C ASP A 490 7.78 22.55 -25.31
N GLU A 491 7.22 23.08 -24.22
CA GLU A 491 7.96 23.87 -23.25
C GLU A 491 9.04 23.02 -22.55
N LEU A 492 8.67 21.81 -22.13
CA LEU A 492 9.58 20.85 -21.51
C LEU A 492 10.73 20.44 -22.44
N LEU A 493 10.43 20.19 -23.72
CA LEU A 493 11.44 19.88 -24.74
C LEU A 493 12.37 21.08 -24.99
N ALA A 494 11.82 22.29 -25.05
CA ALA A 494 12.61 23.51 -25.21
C ALA A 494 13.57 23.73 -24.04
N GLN A 495 13.13 23.47 -22.80
CA GLN A 495 13.98 23.52 -21.61
C GLN A 495 15.12 22.49 -21.68
N ALA A 496 14.83 21.26 -22.11
CA ALA A 496 15.85 20.23 -22.29
C ALA A 496 16.88 20.57 -23.38
N ARG A 497 16.43 21.12 -24.52
CA ARG A 497 17.30 21.59 -25.61
C ARG A 497 18.18 22.76 -25.15
N ALA A 498 17.60 23.74 -24.47
CA ALA A 498 18.35 24.89 -23.94
C ALA A 498 19.45 24.47 -22.96
N ALA A 499 19.24 23.40 -22.20
CA ALA A 499 20.23 22.83 -21.30
C ALA A 499 21.26 21.89 -21.96
N GLY A 500 21.15 21.63 -23.27
CA GLY A 500 22.01 20.69 -23.99
C GLY A 500 21.88 19.25 -23.50
N LYS A 501 20.69 18.85 -23.02
CA LYS A 501 20.42 17.53 -22.42
C LYS A 501 19.66 16.57 -23.34
N ILE A 502 19.36 17.00 -24.56
CA ILE A 502 18.70 16.21 -25.60
C ILE A 502 19.19 16.67 -26.97
N ASP A 503 19.29 15.74 -27.91
CA ASP A 503 19.60 16.00 -29.31
C ASP A 503 18.63 17.08 -29.86
N PRO A 504 19.14 18.20 -30.38
CA PRO A 504 18.31 19.24 -31.01
C PRO A 504 17.43 18.73 -32.16
N GLN A 505 17.80 17.62 -32.81
CA GLN A 505 17.04 16.98 -33.89
C GLN A 505 16.01 15.97 -33.40
N TRP A 506 16.08 15.54 -32.14
CA TRP A 506 15.09 14.61 -31.61
C TRP A 506 13.73 15.30 -31.48
N GLU A 507 12.69 14.61 -31.93
CA GLU A 507 11.31 15.07 -31.87
C GLU A 507 10.46 14.07 -31.09
N ILE A 508 9.45 14.60 -30.38
CA ILE A 508 8.52 13.76 -29.62
C ILE A 508 7.71 12.91 -30.62
N PRO A 509 7.64 11.58 -30.43
CA PRO A 509 6.90 10.68 -31.32
C PRO A 509 5.44 11.10 -31.53
N ALA A 510 4.94 10.95 -32.76
CA ALA A 510 3.60 11.37 -33.14
C ALA A 510 2.47 10.76 -32.28
N GLN A 511 2.67 9.54 -31.76
CA GLN A 511 1.73 8.92 -30.83
C GLN A 511 1.63 9.70 -29.52
N ALA A 512 2.77 10.06 -28.91
CA ALA A 512 2.84 10.80 -27.66
C ALA A 512 2.35 12.25 -27.78
N ARG A 513 2.39 12.83 -28.99
CA ARG A 513 1.76 14.14 -29.28
C ARG A 513 0.24 14.16 -29.06
N ARG A 514 -0.39 13.00 -28.87
CA ARG A 514 -1.84 12.86 -28.64
C ARG A 514 -2.20 12.56 -27.17
N ASN A 515 -1.29 12.79 -26.24
CA ASN A 515 -1.52 12.66 -24.80
C ASN A 515 -2.44 13.78 -24.29
N THR A 516 -3.75 13.63 -24.46
CA THR A 516 -4.74 14.61 -23.99
C THR A 516 -5.83 13.96 -23.11
N PRO A 517 -6.45 14.73 -22.19
CA PRO A 517 -7.53 14.21 -21.34
C PRO A 517 -8.72 13.64 -22.12
N GLU A 518 -9.07 14.26 -23.26
CA GLU A 518 -10.21 13.84 -24.09
C GLU A 518 -10.00 12.45 -24.67
N ARG A 519 -8.76 12.14 -25.07
CA ARG A 519 -8.38 10.81 -25.56
C ARG A 519 -8.54 9.75 -24.48
N LEU A 520 -8.16 10.05 -23.24
CA LEU A 520 -8.30 9.10 -22.12
C LEU A 520 -9.76 8.75 -21.88
N VAL A 521 -10.63 9.76 -21.88
CA VAL A 521 -12.08 9.55 -21.75
C VAL A 521 -12.60 8.67 -22.88
N ALA A 522 -12.21 8.97 -24.14
CA ALA A 522 -12.61 8.17 -25.30
C ALA A 522 -12.08 6.72 -25.25
N ALA A 523 -10.86 6.50 -24.76
CA ALA A 523 -10.27 5.18 -24.64
C ALA A 523 -10.97 4.30 -23.58
N LEU A 524 -11.52 4.93 -22.53
CA LEU A 524 -12.28 4.24 -21.49
C LEU A 524 -13.76 4.04 -21.86
N ASP A 525 -14.26 4.77 -22.86
CA ASP A 525 -15.63 4.66 -23.36
C ASP A 525 -15.73 3.68 -24.56
N LEU A 526 -15.74 2.38 -24.26
CA LEU A 526 -15.75 1.32 -25.27
C LEU A 526 -17.15 0.82 -25.67
N GLY A 527 -18.20 1.61 -25.43
CA GLY A 527 -19.58 1.26 -25.78
C GLY A 527 -20.32 0.36 -24.79
N ASP A 528 -19.64 -0.10 -23.73
CA ASP A 528 -20.23 -0.85 -22.62
C ASP A 528 -20.70 0.09 -21.46
N GLY A 529 -20.56 1.42 -21.63
CA GLY A 529 -21.01 2.47 -20.69
C GLY A 529 -20.09 2.74 -19.49
N ILE A 530 -20.35 3.87 -18.80
CA ILE A 530 -19.66 4.37 -17.59
C ILE A 530 -19.69 3.37 -16.41
N GLU A 531 -20.49 2.30 -16.48
CA GLU A 531 -20.68 1.33 -15.39
C GLU A 531 -19.39 0.59 -14.98
N ARG A 532 -18.46 0.41 -15.92
CA ARG A 532 -17.21 -0.33 -15.66
C ARG A 532 -16.12 0.50 -14.98
N PHE A 533 -16.23 1.83 -15.01
CA PHE A 533 -15.27 2.75 -14.40
C PHE A 533 -15.99 3.74 -13.46
N PRO A 534 -16.64 3.23 -12.39
CA PRO A 534 -17.41 4.06 -11.48
C PRO A 534 -16.49 4.99 -10.68
N ARG A 535 -16.97 6.18 -10.32
CA ARG A 535 -16.19 7.14 -9.51
C ARG A 535 -15.71 6.58 -8.17
N PHE A 536 -16.42 5.61 -7.62
CA PHE A 536 -16.11 4.96 -6.35
C PHE A 536 -16.16 3.43 -6.57
N PRO A 537 -15.11 2.82 -7.14
CA PRO A 537 -15.12 1.40 -7.51
C PRO A 537 -15.30 0.44 -6.33
N PHE A 538 -15.07 0.93 -5.11
CA PHE A 538 -15.18 0.17 -3.87
C PHE A 538 -16.22 0.77 -2.92
N GLY A 539 -17.19 1.51 -3.46
CA GLY A 539 -18.20 2.21 -2.68
C GLY A 539 -17.67 3.47 -1.98
N SER A 540 -18.50 4.07 -1.14
CA SER A 540 -18.18 5.27 -0.37
C SER A 540 -18.64 5.08 1.06
N ASP A 541 -17.84 5.57 2.02
CA ASP A 541 -18.26 5.61 3.44
C ASP A 541 -19.25 6.77 3.70
N LEU A 542 -19.47 7.61 2.69
CA LEU A 542 -20.45 8.67 2.72
C LEU A 542 -21.82 8.13 2.31
N ASP A 543 -22.85 8.44 3.09
CA ASP A 543 -24.22 8.13 2.72
C ASP A 543 -24.69 8.97 1.50
N PRO A 544 -25.83 8.65 0.85
CA PRO A 544 -26.30 9.40 -0.32
C PRO A 544 -26.53 10.90 -0.08
N THR A 545 -26.82 11.30 1.16
CA THR A 545 -26.96 12.70 1.57
C THR A 545 -25.58 13.36 1.64
N GLU A 546 -24.61 12.70 2.25
CA GLU A 546 -23.23 13.18 2.38
C GLU A 546 -22.50 13.26 1.04
N LEU A 547 -22.72 12.33 0.12
CA LEU A 547 -22.19 12.38 -1.25
C LEU A 547 -22.72 13.60 -2.02
N ARG A 548 -24.03 13.87 -1.90
CA ARG A 548 -24.66 15.06 -2.49
C ARG A 548 -24.11 16.33 -1.87
N LEU A 549 -23.97 16.36 -0.55
CA LEU A 549 -23.39 17.47 0.19
C LEU A 549 -21.94 17.73 -0.22
N ALA A 550 -21.11 16.70 -0.34
CA ALA A 550 -19.72 16.82 -0.78
C ALA A 550 -19.63 17.41 -2.20
N LYS A 551 -20.50 16.97 -3.12
CA LYS A 551 -20.62 17.53 -4.48
C LYS A 551 -21.03 19.00 -4.45
N ALA A 552 -22.05 19.35 -3.67
CA ALA A 552 -22.55 20.72 -3.51
C ALA A 552 -21.47 21.64 -2.92
N LEU A 553 -20.79 21.22 -1.85
CA LEU A 553 -19.70 21.97 -1.23
C LEU A 553 -18.50 22.18 -2.18
N ARG A 554 -18.16 21.17 -2.99
CA ARG A 554 -17.12 21.30 -4.01
C ARG A 554 -17.50 22.33 -5.07
N SER A 555 -18.72 22.26 -5.59
CA SER A 555 -19.23 23.24 -6.56
C SER A 555 -19.28 24.66 -5.97
N LEU A 556 -19.70 24.80 -4.71
CA LEU A 556 -19.69 26.09 -4.01
C LEU A 556 -18.26 26.63 -3.87
N LYS A 557 -17.30 25.77 -3.52
CA LYS A 557 -15.88 26.15 -3.41
C LYS A 557 -15.34 26.64 -4.76
N GLU A 558 -15.63 25.93 -5.84
CA GLU A 558 -15.26 26.31 -7.22
C GLU A 558 -15.92 27.61 -7.67
N LYS A 559 -17.23 27.78 -7.44
CA LYS A 559 -17.93 29.04 -7.77
C LYS A 559 -17.44 30.21 -6.92
N SER A 560 -17.06 29.97 -5.66
CA SER A 560 -16.57 31.02 -4.77
C SER A 560 -15.17 31.54 -5.13
N SER A 561 -14.42 30.82 -5.97
CA SER A 561 -13.04 31.19 -6.33
C SER A 561 -12.95 32.14 -7.53
N THR A 562 -14.04 32.37 -8.28
CA THR A 562 -14.06 33.24 -9.47
C THR A 562 -15.02 34.42 -9.31
N LEU A 563 -14.76 35.53 -9.99
CA LEU A 563 -15.64 36.72 -9.98
C LEU A 563 -17.04 36.41 -10.53
N GLY A 564 -17.12 35.69 -11.66
CA GLY A 564 -18.39 35.25 -12.25
C GLY A 564 -19.12 34.20 -11.41
N GLY A 565 -18.38 33.29 -10.77
CA GLY A 565 -18.97 32.30 -9.87
C GLY A 565 -19.56 32.95 -8.61
N LYS A 566 -18.91 33.96 -8.03
CA LYS A 566 -19.48 34.73 -6.89
C LYS A 566 -20.79 35.43 -7.25
N LEU A 567 -20.91 35.97 -8.46
CA LEU A 567 -22.16 36.55 -8.97
C LEU A 567 -23.25 35.47 -9.12
N SER A 568 -22.91 34.28 -9.60
CA SER A 568 -23.84 33.16 -9.72
C SER A 568 -24.41 32.66 -8.38
N LEU A 569 -23.70 32.89 -7.28
CA LEU A 569 -24.11 32.49 -5.92
C LEU A 569 -25.15 33.43 -5.29
N LEU A 570 -25.45 34.57 -5.90
CA LEU A 570 -26.48 35.52 -5.43
C LEU A 570 -27.92 35.00 -5.66
N GLY A 571 -28.15 34.23 -6.72
CA GLY A 571 -29.46 33.64 -7.03
C GLY A 571 -29.95 32.65 -5.97
N PRO A 572 -29.13 31.66 -5.58
CA PRO A 572 -29.40 30.73 -4.47
C PRO A 572 -29.72 31.40 -3.12
N LEU A 573 -29.12 32.56 -2.82
CA LEU A 573 -29.37 33.30 -1.58
C LEU A 573 -30.79 33.89 -1.47
N LEU A 574 -31.48 34.02 -2.61
CA LEU A 574 -32.83 34.58 -2.75
C LEU A 574 -33.91 33.49 -2.85
N ARG A 575 -33.55 32.24 -3.16
CA ARG A 575 -34.46 31.10 -3.18
C ARG A 575 -34.41 30.36 -1.84
N GLY A 576 -35.56 30.19 -1.18
CA GLY A 576 -35.67 29.27 -0.06
C GLY A 576 -35.73 27.85 -0.61
N GLY A 577 -34.69 27.05 -0.37
CA GLY A 577 -34.75 25.61 -0.64
C GLY A 577 -35.66 24.96 0.40
N ALA A 578 -36.70 24.27 -0.05
CA ALA A 578 -37.60 23.50 0.80
C ALA A 578 -37.75 22.09 0.20
N GLY A 579 -37.37 21.07 0.96
CA GLY A 579 -37.48 19.67 0.56
C GLY A 579 -36.80 18.76 1.58
N GLY A 580 -37.40 17.58 1.82
CA GLY A 580 -36.94 16.67 2.87
C GLY A 580 -35.49 16.22 2.73
N GLU A 581 -34.97 16.14 1.51
CA GLU A 581 -33.56 15.80 1.26
C GLU A 581 -32.58 16.96 1.53
N VAL A 582 -32.99 18.20 1.27
CA VAL A 582 -32.21 19.40 1.61
C VAL A 582 -32.18 19.59 3.13
N ASP A 583 -33.30 19.35 3.80
CA ASP A 583 -33.41 19.42 5.26
C ASP A 583 -32.49 18.39 5.95
N ALA A 584 -32.42 17.16 5.43
CA ALA A 584 -31.50 16.13 5.91
C ALA A 584 -30.03 16.55 5.76
N ALA A 585 -29.66 17.14 4.62
CA ALA A 585 -28.30 17.63 4.37
C ALA A 585 -27.92 18.82 5.27
N LEU A 586 -28.85 19.76 5.49
CA LEU A 586 -28.66 20.88 6.42
C LEU A 586 -28.55 20.40 7.87
N ALA A 587 -29.34 19.41 8.27
CA ALA A 587 -29.22 18.78 9.59
C ALA A 587 -27.84 18.14 9.80
N ARG A 588 -27.31 17.44 8.79
CA ARG A 588 -25.97 16.82 8.83
C ARG A 588 -24.85 17.84 9.02
N MET A 589 -25.01 19.06 8.51
CA MET A 589 -24.07 20.16 8.68
C MET A 589 -24.27 20.98 9.97
N GLY A 590 -25.23 20.62 10.82
CA GLY A 590 -25.60 21.41 11.99
C GLY A 590 -26.28 22.75 11.63
N LEU A 591 -26.88 22.83 10.44
CA LEU A 591 -27.50 24.03 9.87
C LEU A 591 -29.03 23.93 9.73
N ALA A 592 -29.66 22.91 10.32
CA ALA A 592 -31.13 22.81 10.36
C ALA A 592 -31.79 23.97 11.12
N GLN A 593 -31.11 24.51 12.14
CA GLN A 593 -31.55 25.68 12.89
C GLN A 593 -30.39 26.69 13.01
N PRO A 594 -30.15 27.51 11.97
CA PRO A 594 -29.02 28.43 11.94
C PRO A 594 -29.20 29.56 12.98
N ALA A 595 -28.24 29.67 13.89
CA ALA A 595 -28.26 30.55 15.05
C ALA A 595 -28.00 32.03 14.72
N ASP A 596 -27.28 32.30 13.63
CA ASP A 596 -26.90 33.66 13.21
C ASP A 596 -27.08 33.92 11.71
N LEU A 597 -26.89 35.17 11.30
CA LEU A 597 -27.04 35.59 9.90
C LEU A 597 -26.04 34.88 8.97
N LYS A 598 -24.83 34.58 9.46
CA LYS A 598 -23.78 33.90 8.70
C LYS A 598 -24.17 32.45 8.43
N GLN A 599 -24.64 31.72 9.44
CA GLN A 599 -25.14 30.36 9.30
C GLN A 599 -26.37 30.31 8.39
N ARG A 600 -27.25 31.31 8.44
CA ARG A 600 -28.40 31.42 7.51
C ARG A 600 -27.95 31.59 6.06
N MET A 601 -26.93 32.41 5.81
CA MET A 601 -26.36 32.56 4.46
C MET A 601 -25.71 31.26 3.98
N ILE A 602 -24.92 30.59 4.83
CA ILE A 602 -24.28 29.31 4.50
C ILE A 602 -25.34 28.24 4.21
N ALA A 603 -26.39 28.13 5.04
CA ALA A 603 -27.48 27.18 4.83
C ALA A 603 -28.18 27.41 3.48
N ARG A 604 -28.46 28.66 3.09
CA ARG A 604 -29.07 28.99 1.78
C ARG A 604 -28.15 28.69 0.60
N LEU A 605 -26.85 28.95 0.73
CA LEU A 605 -25.88 28.60 -0.31
C LEU A 605 -25.79 27.10 -0.50
N ILE A 606 -25.78 26.32 0.59
CA ILE A 606 -25.78 24.85 0.54
C ILE A 606 -27.09 24.34 -0.06
N ALA A 607 -28.24 24.84 0.40
CA ALA A 607 -29.55 24.46 -0.10
C ALA A 607 -29.68 24.68 -1.62
N GLY A 608 -29.33 25.87 -2.12
CA GLY A 608 -29.38 26.15 -3.55
C GLY A 608 -28.23 25.56 -4.37
N ALA A 609 -27.26 24.89 -3.75
CA ALA A 609 -26.28 24.05 -4.45
C ALA A 609 -26.68 22.55 -4.46
N LEU A 610 -27.62 22.16 -3.60
CA LEU A 610 -28.22 20.82 -3.55
C LEU A 610 -29.44 20.68 -4.46
N ASP A 611 -30.13 21.79 -4.73
CA ASP A 611 -31.28 21.88 -5.64
C ASP A 611 -30.76 22.35 -7.03
N PRO A 612 -30.60 21.45 -8.03
CA PRO A 612 -29.90 21.73 -9.28
C PRO A 612 -30.58 22.76 -10.19
#